data_AF-A0A8J2QV28-F1
#
_entry.id   AF-A0A8J2QV28-F1
#
_cell.length_a   1.000
_cell.length_b   1.000
_cell.length_c   1.000
_cell.angle_alpha   90.00
_cell.angle_beta   90.00
_cell.angle_gamma   90.00
#
_symmetry.space_group_name_H-M   'P 1'
#
loop_
_entity.id
_entity.type
_entity.pdbx_description
1 polymer ?
#
loop_
_entity_poly.entity_id
_entity_poly.type
_entity_poly.pdbx_seq_one_letter_code
_entity_poly.pdbx_strand_id
1 'polypeptide(L)'
;MRCIESARRPRNGSTGRCTSLVSHGHGARSGWRAGDGRRTHSLKPVGAAQARYHGKEIGRLSELHHSVRGRVFAVDSRTLYLHDFTYDGEGPAAYFYVGTSKTPSATGATRVRDERGMDSPLRRYQGEGLTVSLPEGKTLKDVSWFAVWCDEYSINFGSVMIPRSLEYPKPARLSPLRGVHGVWSEPLVVVDAQTLLVPNFSYDGEAPDAKFWVGRGDNPSPAGIRIPDENGKESPLRKYSNKTIVLTLPGELTVFDIGHFAVWCEAFTVNFGHVVLSRSALTNVPPSLKMLGVSPQVGIQIYSIDTYF
;
A
#
# COMPACT_ATOMS: atom_id res chain seq x y z
N MET A 1 -46.27 14.24 -38.55
CA MET A 1 -46.40 15.61 -39.11
C MET A 1 -45.67 16.59 -38.21
N ARG A 2 -44.83 17.46 -38.79
CA ARG A 2 -44.05 18.54 -38.15
C ARG A 2 -44.73 19.89 -38.41
N CYS A 3 -44.65 20.81 -37.44
CA CYS A 3 -44.67 22.28 -37.58
C CYS A 3 -43.69 22.77 -36.49
N ILE A 4 -42.56 23.50 -36.65
CA ILE A 4 -42.15 24.71 -37.43
C ILE A 4 -43.11 25.88 -37.15
N GLU A 5 -42.74 27.11 -36.78
CA GLU A 5 -41.53 27.82 -36.32
C GLU A 5 -41.97 29.30 -36.12
N SER A 6 -41.14 30.07 -35.41
CA SER A 6 -40.89 31.51 -35.65
C SER A 6 -41.67 32.60 -34.88
N ALA A 7 -40.86 33.58 -34.47
CA ALA A 7 -41.12 34.76 -33.67
C ALA A 7 -41.37 36.01 -34.52
N ARG A 8 -41.90 37.08 -33.90
CA ARG A 8 -41.52 38.51 -34.10
C ARG A 8 -42.30 39.46 -33.18
N ARG A 9 -41.57 40.37 -32.51
CA ARG A 9 -42.08 41.67 -31.97
C ARG A 9 -42.13 42.71 -33.12
N PRO A 10 -42.74 43.92 -32.97
CA PRO A 10 -42.01 45.08 -32.38
C PRO A 10 -42.86 46.25 -31.79
N ARG A 11 -42.15 47.29 -31.29
CA ARG A 11 -42.49 48.73 -31.06
C ARG A 11 -43.09 49.15 -29.70
N ASN A 12 -42.85 50.34 -29.13
CA ASN A 12 -41.81 51.41 -29.18
C ASN A 12 -42.18 52.52 -28.15
N GLY A 13 -41.20 53.32 -27.68
CA GLY A 13 -41.35 54.67 -27.07
C GLY A 13 -41.60 54.74 -25.55
N SER A 14 -41.10 55.70 -24.75
CA SER A 14 -40.33 56.94 -25.02
C SER A 14 -39.84 57.60 -23.70
N THR A 15 -38.61 58.12 -23.74
CA THR A 15 -38.08 59.39 -23.19
C THR A 15 -38.29 59.81 -21.72
N GLY A 16 -37.16 60.10 -21.06
CA GLY A 16 -37.05 61.00 -19.90
C GLY A 16 -35.58 61.29 -19.55
N ARG A 17 -35.08 62.49 -19.86
CA ARG A 17 -33.70 62.96 -19.66
C ARG A 17 -33.67 63.85 -18.40
N CYS A 18 -32.66 63.70 -17.55
CA CYS A 18 -32.23 64.77 -16.63
C CYS A 18 -30.71 64.71 -16.42
N THR A 19 -30.15 65.90 -16.27
CA THR A 19 -28.76 66.30 -16.51
C THR A 19 -27.90 66.35 -15.26
N SER A 20 -26.63 65.95 -15.43
CA SER A 20 -25.38 66.43 -14.85
C SER A 20 -25.28 66.85 -13.37
N LEU A 21 -24.37 66.18 -12.65
CA LEU A 21 -23.36 66.87 -11.84
C LEU A 21 -22.08 66.04 -11.79
N VAL A 22 -20.97 66.69 -12.14
CA VAL A 22 -19.61 66.16 -12.15
C VAL A 22 -19.03 66.29 -10.74
N SER A 23 -18.41 65.23 -10.24
CA SER A 23 -17.32 65.35 -9.26
C SER A 23 -16.30 64.23 -9.49
N HIS A 24 -15.04 64.63 -9.54
CA HIS A 24 -13.88 63.79 -9.77
C HIS A 24 -13.52 63.01 -8.49
N GLY A 25 -13.14 61.73 -8.64
CA GLY A 25 -12.56 60.93 -7.57
C GLY A 25 -12.03 59.59 -8.09
N HIS A 26 -10.72 59.51 -8.27
CA HIS A 26 -9.95 58.34 -8.67
C HIS A 26 -10.17 57.11 -7.78
N GLY A 27 -10.12 55.90 -8.34
CA GLY A 27 -9.90 54.67 -7.55
C GLY A 27 -10.30 53.35 -8.19
N ALA A 28 -9.39 52.78 -8.99
CA ALA A 28 -9.20 51.36 -9.34
C ALA A 28 -10.41 50.38 -9.33
N ARG A 29 -10.77 49.94 -10.55
CA ARG A 29 -11.41 48.64 -10.81
C ARG A 29 -10.38 47.51 -10.76
N SER A 30 -10.68 46.43 -10.05
CA SER A 30 -10.43 45.01 -10.43
C SER A 30 -10.73 44.17 -9.19
N GLY A 31 -11.76 43.34 -9.19
CA GLY A 31 -11.70 42.01 -9.78
C GLY A 31 -11.93 41.00 -8.66
N TRP A 32 -13.19 40.75 -8.31
CA TRP A 32 -13.54 39.71 -7.34
C TRP A 32 -13.25 38.34 -7.98
N ARG A 33 -12.08 37.78 -7.66
CA ARG A 33 -11.76 36.37 -7.90
C ARG A 33 -12.49 35.54 -6.85
N ALA A 34 -13.27 34.58 -7.30
CA ALA A 34 -13.74 33.47 -6.48
C ALA A 34 -12.52 32.74 -5.88
N GLY A 35 -12.40 32.76 -4.56
CA GLY A 35 -11.43 31.95 -3.84
C GLY A 35 -11.93 30.50 -3.79
N ASP A 36 -11.30 29.64 -4.58
CA ASP A 36 -11.36 28.18 -4.47
C ASP A 36 -10.84 27.77 -3.08
N GLY A 37 -11.76 27.55 -2.15
CA GLY A 37 -11.48 27.10 -0.80
C GLY A 37 -11.31 25.59 -0.71
N ARG A 38 -10.32 25.01 -1.40
CA ARG A 38 -9.83 23.66 -1.08
C ARG A 38 -9.16 23.68 0.30
N ARG A 39 -9.95 23.50 1.36
CA ARG A 39 -9.41 23.01 2.62
C ARG A 39 -9.10 21.53 2.44
N THR A 40 -7.88 21.22 2.01
CA THR A 40 -7.31 19.90 2.24
C THR A 40 -7.19 19.76 3.75
N HIS A 41 -8.13 19.03 4.36
CA HIS A 41 -7.93 18.51 5.71
C HIS A 41 -6.83 17.45 5.62
N SER A 42 -5.58 17.93 5.57
CA SER A 42 -4.41 17.10 5.81
C SER A 42 -4.59 16.52 7.20
N LEU A 43 -4.79 15.21 7.27
CA LEU A 43 -4.47 14.48 8.47
C LEU A 43 -3.04 14.87 8.80
N LYS A 44 -2.86 15.60 9.91
CA LYS A 44 -1.51 15.81 10.45
C LYS A 44 -0.85 14.43 10.49
N PRO A 45 0.36 14.27 9.93
CA PRO A 45 1.05 13.00 9.98
C PRO A 45 1.18 12.63 11.45
N VAL A 46 0.44 11.62 11.87
CA VAL A 46 0.56 11.09 13.22
C VAL A 46 1.81 10.25 13.21
N GLY A 47 2.89 10.87 13.66
CA GLY A 47 4.02 10.21 14.31
C GLY A 47 4.91 9.32 13.44
N ALA A 48 6.20 9.61 13.49
CA ALA A 48 7.31 8.83 12.93
C ALA A 48 7.47 7.39 13.50
N ALA A 49 6.39 6.76 13.96
CA ALA A 49 6.34 5.41 14.50
C ALA A 49 5.95 4.36 13.45
N GLN A 50 5.24 4.72 12.37
CA GLN A 50 4.73 3.76 11.38
C GLN A 50 5.60 3.59 10.12
N ALA A 51 6.60 4.46 9.91
CA ALA A 51 7.68 4.26 8.92
C ALA A 51 8.69 3.17 9.33
N ARG A 52 8.31 2.27 10.24
CA ARG A 52 9.17 1.28 10.91
C ARG A 52 8.59 -0.13 10.94
N TYR A 53 7.43 -0.36 10.31
CA TYR A 53 6.85 -1.69 10.27
C TYR A 53 7.53 -2.52 9.20
N HIS A 54 8.43 -3.42 9.63
CA HIS A 54 9.18 -4.31 8.73
C HIS A 54 8.69 -5.76 8.78
N GLY A 55 7.54 -6.01 9.40
CA GLY A 55 7.03 -7.33 9.71
C GLY A 55 7.48 -7.81 11.08
N LYS A 56 7.50 -9.14 11.29
CA LYS A 56 7.80 -9.74 12.60
C LYS A 56 9.31 -9.88 12.77
N GLU A 57 9.90 -9.20 13.75
CA GLU A 57 11.33 -9.35 14.04
C GLU A 57 11.66 -10.80 14.46
N ILE A 58 12.67 -11.36 13.81
CA ILE A 58 13.24 -12.68 14.13
C ILE A 58 14.40 -12.49 15.11
N GLY A 59 15.29 -11.53 14.82
CA GLY A 59 16.41 -11.19 15.69
C GLY A 59 17.57 -10.53 14.94
N ARG A 60 18.68 -10.36 15.66
CA ARG A 60 19.94 -9.85 15.10
C ARG A 60 20.78 -10.99 14.55
N LEU A 61 21.49 -10.72 13.46
CA LEU A 61 22.57 -11.59 13.00
C LEU A 61 23.69 -11.57 14.05
N SER A 62 24.28 -12.73 14.31
CA SER A 62 25.54 -12.83 15.04
C SER A 62 26.68 -12.26 14.20
N GLU A 63 27.61 -11.57 14.86
CA GLU A 63 28.78 -10.94 14.23
C GLU A 63 29.99 -11.85 14.43
N LEU A 64 30.18 -12.83 13.53
CA LEU A 64 31.27 -13.82 13.66
C LEU A 64 32.47 -13.43 12.79
N HIS A 65 32.23 -13.22 11.50
CA HIS A 65 33.25 -12.87 10.53
C HIS A 65 32.74 -11.83 9.55
N HIS A 66 33.67 -11.17 8.86
CA HIS A 66 33.40 -10.32 7.70
C HIS A 66 32.38 -9.20 7.93
N SER A 67 32.36 -8.67 9.15
CA SER A 67 31.47 -7.58 9.56
C SER A 67 29.98 -7.87 9.35
N VAL A 68 29.57 -9.14 9.31
CA VAL A 68 28.16 -9.53 9.15
C VAL A 68 27.36 -9.03 10.33
N ARG A 69 26.44 -8.11 10.09
CA ARG A 69 25.50 -7.59 11.10
C ARG A 69 24.22 -7.09 10.45
N GLY A 70 23.20 -6.87 11.27
CA GLY A 70 21.87 -6.41 10.84
C GLY A 70 20.77 -7.09 11.64
N ARG A 71 19.52 -6.70 11.37
CA ARG A 71 18.32 -7.33 11.93
C ARG A 71 17.53 -8.03 10.85
N VAL A 72 16.96 -9.18 11.17
CA VAL A 72 16.15 -9.99 10.26
C VAL A 72 14.70 -9.97 10.70
N PHE A 73 13.80 -9.72 9.75
CA PHE A 73 12.35 -9.68 9.95
C PHE A 73 11.69 -10.67 8.99
N ALA A 74 10.61 -11.32 9.43
CA ALA A 74 9.71 -12.05 8.56
C ALA A 74 8.68 -11.08 7.96
N VAL A 75 8.70 -10.97 6.63
CA VAL A 75 7.72 -10.21 5.85
C VAL A 75 6.45 -11.03 5.64
N ASP A 76 6.62 -12.29 5.27
CA ASP A 76 5.55 -13.27 5.11
C ASP A 76 6.08 -14.70 5.37
N SER A 77 5.42 -15.74 4.83
CA SER A 77 5.81 -17.13 5.02
C SER A 77 7.14 -17.53 4.39
N ARG A 78 7.67 -16.76 3.43
CA ARG A 78 8.87 -17.08 2.66
C ARG A 78 9.83 -15.91 2.51
N THR A 79 9.42 -14.68 2.76
CA THR A 79 10.27 -13.51 2.57
C THR A 79 10.85 -13.02 3.88
N LEU A 80 12.16 -12.86 3.89
CA LEU A 80 12.90 -12.19 4.95
C LEU A 80 13.27 -10.79 4.50
N TYR A 81 13.19 -9.83 5.42
CA TYR A 81 13.77 -8.50 5.26
C TYR A 81 14.97 -8.35 6.19
N LEU A 82 16.12 -8.01 5.61
CA LEU A 82 17.32 -7.68 6.34
C LEU A 82 17.43 -6.16 6.41
N HIS A 83 17.40 -5.63 7.63
CA HIS A 83 17.51 -4.21 7.91
C HIS A 83 18.91 -3.85 8.39
N ASP A 84 19.50 -2.79 7.81
CA ASP A 84 20.84 -2.29 8.15
C ASP A 84 21.88 -3.43 8.01
N PHE A 85 21.74 -4.20 6.92
CA PHE A 85 22.60 -5.33 6.63
C PHE A 85 23.97 -4.85 6.16
N THR A 86 25.01 -5.39 6.79
CA THR A 86 26.41 -5.11 6.44
C THR A 86 27.13 -6.44 6.26
N TYR A 87 27.99 -6.49 5.25
CA TYR A 87 28.96 -7.56 4.99
C TYR A 87 30.10 -6.95 4.17
N ASP A 88 31.35 -7.17 4.56
CA ASP A 88 32.49 -6.45 3.97
C ASP A 88 32.87 -6.90 2.54
N GLY A 89 32.41 -8.07 2.11
CA GLY A 89 32.67 -8.59 0.76
C GLY A 89 33.98 -9.38 0.61
N GLU A 90 34.75 -9.57 1.68
CA GLU A 90 36.08 -10.20 1.63
C GLU A 90 36.03 -11.74 1.65
N GLY A 91 34.86 -12.33 1.87
CA GLY A 91 34.67 -13.77 1.80
C GLY A 91 34.65 -14.28 0.35
N PRO A 92 35.47 -15.27 -0.03
CA PRO A 92 35.66 -15.65 -1.43
C PRO A 92 34.46 -16.37 -2.06
N ALA A 93 33.62 -17.01 -1.24
CA ALA A 93 32.42 -17.73 -1.67
C ALA A 93 31.28 -17.61 -0.64
N ALA A 94 30.91 -16.38 -0.28
CA ALA A 94 29.84 -16.11 0.69
C ALA A 94 28.45 -16.10 0.04
N TYR A 95 27.46 -16.72 0.68
CA TYR A 95 26.07 -16.79 0.23
C TYR A 95 25.09 -16.66 1.39
N PHE A 96 23.83 -16.39 1.08
CA PHE A 96 22.75 -16.58 2.04
C PHE A 96 22.35 -18.05 2.11
N TYR A 97 22.07 -18.54 3.31
CA TYR A 97 21.64 -19.90 3.57
C TYR A 97 20.53 -19.94 4.60
N VAL A 98 19.68 -20.97 4.47
CA VAL A 98 18.77 -21.41 5.53
C VAL A 98 19.00 -22.89 5.79
N GLY A 99 18.71 -23.37 7.00
CA GLY A 99 18.84 -24.79 7.28
C GLY A 99 17.90 -25.29 8.37
N THR A 100 17.80 -26.61 8.49
CA THR A 100 16.83 -27.30 9.38
C THR A 100 17.48 -27.83 10.66
N SER A 101 18.80 -27.85 10.71
CA SER A 101 19.58 -28.27 11.87
C SER A 101 19.42 -27.31 13.05
N LYS A 102 19.74 -27.78 14.26
CA LYS A 102 19.65 -26.97 15.50
C LYS A 102 20.60 -25.78 15.52
N THR A 103 21.68 -25.84 14.76
CA THR A 103 22.71 -24.80 14.65
C THR A 103 23.17 -24.69 13.20
N PRO A 104 23.60 -23.50 12.72
CA PRO A 104 24.15 -23.34 11.38
C PRO A 104 25.23 -24.38 11.06
N SER A 105 25.03 -25.08 9.94
CA SER A 105 25.90 -26.17 9.47
C SER A 105 25.69 -26.39 7.98
N ALA A 106 26.69 -26.90 7.27
CA ALA A 106 26.52 -27.27 5.85
C ALA A 106 25.46 -28.37 5.64
N THR A 107 25.37 -29.34 6.56
CA THR A 107 24.37 -30.42 6.49
C THR A 107 22.96 -29.88 6.68
N GLY A 108 22.06 -30.20 5.73
CA GLY A 108 20.66 -29.77 5.79
C GLY A 108 20.45 -28.28 5.52
N ALA A 109 21.48 -27.58 5.03
CA ALA A 109 21.38 -26.21 4.59
C ALA A 109 21.02 -26.13 3.10
N THR A 110 20.37 -25.05 2.72
CA THR A 110 19.98 -24.75 1.34
C THR A 110 20.33 -23.30 1.06
N ARG A 111 21.01 -23.07 -0.07
CA ARG A 111 21.38 -21.73 -0.52
C ARG A 111 20.12 -20.92 -0.84
N VAL A 112 20.17 -19.63 -0.53
CA VAL A 112 19.13 -18.64 -0.80
C VAL A 112 19.67 -17.63 -1.80
N ARG A 113 18.86 -17.28 -2.80
CA ARG A 113 19.21 -16.26 -3.78
C ARG A 113 19.34 -14.88 -3.13
N ASP A 114 20.27 -14.07 -3.63
CA ASP A 114 20.45 -12.69 -3.19
C ASP A 114 19.23 -11.80 -3.55
N GLU A 115 19.27 -10.52 -3.17
CA GLU A 115 18.19 -9.56 -3.43
C GLU A 115 17.90 -9.35 -4.93
N ARG A 116 18.84 -9.72 -5.80
CA ARG A 116 18.72 -9.63 -7.26
C ARG A 116 18.25 -10.96 -7.88
N GLY A 117 18.02 -11.98 -7.07
CA GLY A 117 17.66 -13.33 -7.53
C GLY A 117 18.85 -14.14 -8.04
N MET A 118 20.08 -13.77 -7.67
CA MET A 118 21.31 -14.40 -8.15
C MET A 118 21.78 -15.49 -7.18
N ASP A 119 22.37 -16.55 -7.75
CA ASP A 119 23.02 -17.65 -7.02
C ASP A 119 24.56 -17.50 -6.94
N SER A 120 25.09 -16.33 -7.35
CA SER A 120 26.52 -15.96 -7.29
C SER A 120 26.95 -15.51 -5.88
N PRO A 121 28.26 -15.49 -5.57
CA PRO A 121 28.74 -14.95 -4.29
C PRO A 121 28.20 -13.54 -4.00
N LEU A 122 27.94 -13.29 -2.73
CA LEU A 122 27.43 -12.01 -2.24
C LEU A 122 28.42 -10.89 -2.52
N ARG A 123 27.87 -9.74 -2.94
CA ARG A 123 28.62 -8.49 -2.99
C ARG A 123 28.84 -7.93 -1.58
N ARG A 124 29.61 -6.86 -1.47
CA ARG A 124 29.67 -6.03 -0.26
C ARG A 124 28.31 -5.33 -0.03
N TYR A 125 27.90 -5.23 1.24
CA TYR A 125 26.72 -4.49 1.69
C TYR A 125 27.12 -3.50 2.79
N GLN A 126 26.56 -2.28 2.75
CA GLN A 126 26.87 -1.22 3.73
C GLN A 126 25.59 -0.60 4.32
N GLY A 127 25.06 -1.24 5.37
CA GLY A 127 23.88 -0.75 6.09
C GLY A 127 22.60 -0.73 5.24
N GLU A 128 22.46 -1.71 4.35
CA GLU A 128 21.38 -1.72 3.35
C GLU A 128 20.12 -2.44 3.87
N GLY A 129 18.97 -2.06 3.31
CA GLY A 129 17.71 -2.81 3.46
C GLY A 129 17.49 -3.69 2.25
N LEU A 130 17.32 -5.00 2.43
CA LEU A 130 17.09 -5.93 1.31
C LEU A 130 16.12 -7.04 1.68
N THR A 131 15.43 -7.57 0.67
CA THR A 131 14.56 -8.75 0.80
C THR A 131 15.19 -9.96 0.15
N VAL A 132 15.06 -11.09 0.82
CA VAL A 132 15.40 -12.41 0.26
C VAL A 132 14.22 -13.35 0.41
N SER A 133 13.96 -14.15 -0.61
CA SER A 133 12.93 -15.18 -0.57
C SER A 133 13.54 -16.54 -0.33
N LEU A 134 12.97 -17.29 0.59
CA LEU A 134 13.30 -18.69 0.81
C LEU A 134 13.17 -19.48 -0.51
N PRO A 135 13.97 -20.56 -0.67
CA PRO A 135 13.90 -21.42 -1.83
C PRO A 135 12.49 -21.98 -2.06
N GLU A 136 12.17 -22.34 -3.31
CA GLU A 136 10.87 -22.89 -3.66
C GLU A 136 10.50 -24.10 -2.78
N GLY A 137 9.22 -24.17 -2.42
CA GLY A 137 8.69 -25.23 -1.55
C GLY A 137 9.09 -25.13 -0.08
N LYS A 138 9.89 -24.12 0.34
CA LYS A 138 10.21 -23.88 1.75
C LYS A 138 9.48 -22.66 2.30
N THR A 139 9.13 -22.73 3.57
CA THR A 139 8.59 -21.64 4.37
C THR A 139 9.44 -21.42 5.63
N LEU A 140 9.20 -20.32 6.34
CA LEU A 140 9.85 -20.03 7.62
C LEU A 140 9.57 -21.09 8.69
N LYS A 141 8.52 -21.92 8.53
CA LYS A 141 8.27 -23.05 9.44
C LYS A 141 9.19 -24.23 9.19
N ASP A 142 9.75 -24.34 8.00
CA ASP A 142 10.56 -25.48 7.56
C ASP A 142 12.04 -25.30 7.89
N VAL A 143 12.44 -24.11 8.36
CA VAL A 143 13.83 -23.73 8.62
C VAL A 143 14.00 -23.29 10.07
N SER A 144 15.19 -23.51 10.63
CA SER A 144 15.55 -23.21 12.02
C SER A 144 16.53 -22.05 12.14
N TRP A 145 17.16 -21.63 11.05
CA TRP A 145 18.09 -20.51 11.03
C TRP A 145 18.26 -19.92 9.62
N PHE A 146 18.70 -18.66 9.58
CA PHE A 146 19.19 -17.97 8.39
C PHE A 146 20.63 -17.50 8.65
N ALA A 147 21.52 -17.61 7.66
CA ALA A 147 22.94 -17.28 7.81
C ALA A 147 23.56 -16.69 6.54
N VAL A 148 24.64 -15.93 6.74
CA VAL A 148 25.68 -15.69 5.74
C VAL A 148 26.73 -16.78 5.93
N TRP A 149 26.93 -17.61 4.91
CA TRP A 149 27.79 -18.79 4.97
C TRP A 149 28.80 -18.77 3.83
N CYS A 150 30.06 -19.14 4.12
CA CYS A 150 31.08 -19.30 3.11
C CYS A 150 31.28 -20.77 2.74
N ASP A 151 31.06 -21.10 1.48
CA ASP A 151 31.18 -22.48 1.00
C ASP A 151 32.63 -22.95 0.97
N GLU A 152 33.56 -22.09 0.53
CA GLU A 152 34.98 -22.44 0.37
C GLU A 152 35.62 -22.88 1.69
N TYR A 153 35.31 -22.17 2.78
CA TYR A 153 35.83 -22.51 4.11
C TYR A 153 34.85 -23.30 4.97
N SER A 154 33.60 -23.47 4.52
CA SER A 154 32.54 -24.12 5.29
C SER A 154 32.34 -23.49 6.69
N ILE A 155 32.31 -22.15 6.74
CA ILE A 155 32.20 -21.37 7.98
C ILE A 155 30.98 -20.45 7.95
N ASN A 156 30.32 -20.32 9.10
CA ASN A 156 29.26 -19.34 9.35
C ASN A 156 29.87 -17.96 9.61
N PHE A 157 29.56 -16.97 8.78
CA PHE A 157 30.00 -15.58 9.00
C PHE A 157 29.07 -14.81 9.93
N GLY A 158 27.81 -15.26 10.04
CA GLY A 158 26.82 -14.67 10.92
C GLY A 158 25.45 -15.24 10.64
N SER A 159 24.69 -15.50 11.70
CA SER A 159 23.38 -16.14 11.61
C SER A 159 22.39 -15.63 12.65
N VAL A 160 21.12 -15.93 12.40
CA VAL A 160 20.01 -15.75 13.34
C VAL A 160 19.20 -17.04 13.41
N MET A 161 18.76 -17.41 14.61
CA MET A 161 17.86 -18.54 14.81
C MET A 161 16.41 -18.12 14.51
N ILE A 162 15.67 -18.97 13.80
CA ILE A 162 14.26 -18.77 13.47
C ILE A 162 13.44 -19.62 14.47
N PRO A 163 12.71 -19.00 15.41
CA PRO A 163 11.92 -19.75 16.38
C PRO A 163 10.79 -20.51 15.70
N ARG A 164 10.54 -21.77 16.10
CA ARG A 164 9.38 -22.55 15.60
C ARG A 164 8.03 -21.93 15.94
N SER A 165 7.99 -21.10 17.00
CA SER A 165 6.81 -20.34 17.42
C SER A 165 6.67 -18.98 16.71
N LEU A 166 7.49 -18.71 15.67
CA LEU A 166 7.40 -17.48 14.91
C LEU A 166 6.08 -17.44 14.12
N GLU A 167 5.20 -16.54 14.53
CA GLU A 167 4.01 -16.18 13.75
C GLU A 167 4.37 -15.08 12.75
N TYR A 168 4.75 -15.47 11.53
CA TYR A 168 5.01 -14.53 10.45
C TYR A 168 3.72 -13.85 9.98
N PRO A 169 3.83 -12.62 9.42
CA PRO A 169 2.66 -11.89 8.93
C PRO A 169 1.93 -12.61 7.77
N LYS A 170 0.61 -12.46 7.70
CA LYS A 170 -0.25 -13.08 6.68
C LYS A 170 -1.36 -12.14 6.24
N PRO A 171 -1.81 -12.19 4.98
CA PRO A 171 -2.96 -11.40 4.55
C PRO A 171 -4.18 -11.64 5.42
N ALA A 172 -4.93 -10.57 5.66
CA ALA A 172 -6.11 -10.60 6.50
C ALA A 172 -7.37 -10.53 5.66
N ARG A 173 -8.33 -11.41 5.94
CA ARG A 173 -9.64 -11.39 5.30
C ARG A 173 -10.63 -10.56 6.11
N LEU A 174 -11.33 -9.65 5.45
CA LEU A 174 -12.33 -8.76 6.04
C LEU A 174 -13.75 -9.23 5.72
N SER A 175 -14.76 -8.50 6.19
CA SER A 175 -16.15 -8.71 5.77
C SER A 175 -16.34 -8.34 4.29
N PRO A 176 -17.36 -8.91 3.63
CA PRO A 176 -17.69 -8.51 2.27
C PRO A 176 -18.28 -7.09 2.21
N LEU A 177 -18.10 -6.40 1.09
CA LEU A 177 -18.70 -5.09 0.87
C LEU A 177 -20.16 -5.23 0.44
N ARG A 178 -21.06 -4.51 1.11
CA ARG A 178 -22.49 -4.45 0.79
C ARG A 178 -22.93 -3.01 0.84
N GLY A 179 -23.81 -2.62 -0.07
CA GLY A 179 -24.19 -1.24 -0.22
C GLY A 179 -25.39 -1.01 -1.15
N VAL A 180 -25.63 0.27 -1.41
CA VAL A 180 -26.59 0.78 -2.41
C VAL A 180 -25.89 1.04 -3.74
N HIS A 181 -26.63 1.42 -4.77
CA HIS A 181 -26.08 1.71 -6.11
C HIS A 181 -25.26 0.53 -6.70
N GLY A 182 -25.72 -0.70 -6.44
CA GLY A 182 -25.04 -1.91 -6.89
C GLY A 182 -23.68 -2.17 -6.23
N VAL A 183 -23.31 -1.44 -5.17
CA VAL A 183 -22.07 -1.64 -4.42
C VAL A 183 -22.07 -3.01 -3.74
N TRP A 184 -21.21 -3.89 -4.22
CA TRP A 184 -21.06 -5.25 -3.71
C TRP A 184 -19.65 -5.78 -3.99
N SER A 185 -19.12 -6.63 -3.10
CA SER A 185 -17.93 -7.45 -3.37
C SER A 185 -17.95 -8.73 -2.56
N GLU A 186 -17.07 -9.66 -2.87
CA GLU A 186 -16.71 -10.72 -1.92
C GLU A 186 -15.93 -10.17 -0.72
N PRO A 187 -15.65 -11.00 0.31
CA PRO A 187 -14.74 -10.64 1.40
C PRO A 187 -13.46 -9.99 0.89
N LEU A 188 -13.14 -8.79 1.38
CA LEU A 188 -11.90 -8.11 1.01
C LEU A 188 -10.71 -8.83 1.63
N VAL A 189 -9.55 -8.68 0.99
CA VAL A 189 -8.27 -9.15 1.54
C VAL A 189 -7.33 -7.98 1.67
N VAL A 190 -6.81 -7.77 2.87
CA VAL A 190 -5.67 -6.90 3.14
C VAL A 190 -4.43 -7.71 2.81
N VAL A 191 -3.84 -7.43 1.64
CA VAL A 191 -2.68 -8.17 1.12
C VAL A 191 -1.44 -7.81 1.92
N ASP A 192 -1.24 -6.53 2.17
CA ASP A 192 -0.17 -5.99 3.00
C ASP A 192 -0.62 -4.68 3.66
N ALA A 193 0.31 -4.01 4.36
CA ALA A 193 0.05 -2.78 5.08
C ALA A 193 -0.50 -1.63 4.23
N GLN A 194 -0.40 -1.68 2.89
CA GLN A 194 -0.88 -0.62 1.98
C GLN A 194 -1.75 -1.12 0.84
N THR A 195 -2.06 -2.41 0.76
CA THR A 195 -2.71 -3.01 -0.40
C THR A 195 -4.00 -3.75 -0.01
N LEU A 196 -5.11 -3.36 -0.65
CA LEU A 196 -6.41 -4.01 -0.53
C LEU A 196 -6.75 -4.72 -1.84
N LEU A 197 -7.10 -6.00 -1.76
CA LEU A 197 -7.73 -6.76 -2.83
C LEU A 197 -9.23 -6.78 -2.58
N VAL A 198 -10.00 -6.39 -3.59
CA VAL A 198 -11.47 -6.39 -3.57
C VAL A 198 -11.97 -7.31 -4.68
N PRO A 199 -12.27 -8.59 -4.36
CA PRO A 199 -12.71 -9.55 -5.36
C PRO A 199 -14.16 -9.29 -5.80
N ASN A 200 -14.43 -9.52 -7.09
CA ASN A 200 -15.77 -9.44 -7.66
C ASN A 200 -16.51 -8.11 -7.35
N PHE A 201 -15.81 -6.98 -7.38
CA PHE A 201 -16.39 -5.68 -7.09
C PHE A 201 -17.38 -5.23 -8.18
N SER A 202 -18.54 -4.74 -7.74
CA SER A 202 -19.61 -4.18 -8.57
C SER A 202 -20.05 -2.82 -8.04
N TYR A 203 -20.42 -1.92 -8.94
CA TYR A 203 -20.99 -0.58 -8.69
C TYR A 203 -21.68 -0.11 -9.97
N ASP A 204 -22.89 0.44 -9.89
CA ASP A 204 -23.72 0.74 -11.06
C ASP A 204 -23.20 1.90 -11.94
N GLY A 205 -22.42 2.82 -11.36
CA GLY A 205 -21.85 3.97 -12.07
C GLY A 205 -22.75 5.21 -12.10
N GLU A 206 -23.89 5.22 -11.40
CA GLU A 206 -24.92 6.26 -11.55
C GLU A 206 -24.61 7.56 -10.80
N ALA A 207 -23.78 7.51 -9.74
CA ALA A 207 -23.51 8.70 -8.96
C ALA A 207 -22.49 9.64 -9.62
N PRO A 208 -22.69 10.96 -9.51
CA PRO A 208 -21.86 11.95 -10.21
C PRO A 208 -20.42 12.01 -9.71
N ASP A 209 -20.15 11.59 -8.47
CA ASP A 209 -18.84 11.71 -7.85
C ASP A 209 -18.57 10.60 -6.82
N ALA A 210 -18.80 9.34 -7.20
CA ALA A 210 -18.42 8.19 -6.38
C ALA A 210 -16.89 8.02 -6.36
N LYS A 211 -16.32 7.69 -5.20
CA LYS A 211 -14.89 7.48 -4.95
C LYS A 211 -14.66 6.25 -4.09
N PHE A 212 -13.46 5.68 -4.19
CA PHE A 212 -12.94 4.85 -3.11
C PHE A 212 -12.47 5.75 -1.96
N TRP A 213 -12.84 5.37 -0.75
CA TRP A 213 -12.78 6.25 0.42
C TRP A 213 -12.32 5.50 1.65
N VAL A 214 -11.43 6.10 2.42
CA VAL A 214 -10.96 5.55 3.69
C VAL A 214 -10.97 6.63 4.76
N GLY A 215 -10.96 6.24 6.02
CA GLY A 215 -10.94 7.21 7.10
C GLY A 215 -10.73 6.53 8.45
N ARG A 216 -10.61 7.34 9.50
CA ARG A 216 -10.50 6.85 10.87
C ARG A 216 -11.87 6.43 11.40
N GLY A 217 -11.85 5.44 12.30
CA GLY A 217 -13.07 4.90 12.90
C GLY A 217 -13.86 4.03 11.94
N ASP A 218 -14.89 3.39 12.47
CA ASP A 218 -15.61 2.33 11.77
C ASP A 218 -16.55 2.87 10.68
N ASN A 219 -17.00 4.12 10.82
CA ASN A 219 -17.99 4.72 9.93
C ASN A 219 -17.38 5.79 9.00
N PRO A 220 -17.71 5.75 7.69
CA PRO A 220 -17.33 6.81 6.75
C PRO A 220 -17.90 8.17 7.13
N SER A 221 -17.12 9.21 6.83
CA SER A 221 -17.51 10.61 7.02
C SER A 221 -16.95 11.48 5.89
N PRO A 222 -17.45 12.73 5.74
CA PRO A 222 -16.92 13.67 4.76
C PRO A 222 -15.44 14.03 4.96
N ALA A 223 -14.87 13.77 6.14
CA ALA A 223 -13.46 14.04 6.45
C ALA A 223 -12.52 12.88 6.07
N GLY A 224 -13.00 11.87 5.34
CA GLY A 224 -12.14 10.79 4.86
C GLY A 224 -11.20 11.20 3.73
N ILE A 225 -10.47 10.22 3.23
CA ILE A 225 -9.40 10.36 2.25
C ILE A 225 -9.81 9.57 1.01
N ARG A 226 -9.69 10.20 -0.16
CA ARG A 226 -9.80 9.50 -1.45
C ARG A 226 -8.63 8.55 -1.59
N ILE A 227 -8.88 7.36 -2.12
CA ILE A 227 -7.81 6.50 -2.62
C ILE A 227 -7.96 6.34 -4.15
N PRO A 228 -6.85 6.31 -4.90
CA PRO A 228 -6.91 6.09 -6.34
C PRO A 228 -7.55 4.74 -6.69
N ASP A 229 -8.20 4.68 -7.85
CA ASP A 229 -8.66 3.42 -8.45
C ASP A 229 -7.48 2.52 -8.87
N GLU A 230 -7.80 1.34 -9.42
CA GLU A 230 -6.78 0.37 -9.85
C GLU A 230 -5.86 0.87 -10.99
N ASN A 231 -6.19 2.02 -11.59
CA ASN A 231 -5.40 2.69 -12.64
C ASN A 231 -4.71 3.97 -12.11
N GLY A 232 -4.71 4.20 -10.80
CA GLY A 232 -4.10 5.36 -10.17
C GLY A 232 -4.91 6.65 -10.32
N LYS A 233 -6.21 6.59 -10.60
CA LYS A 233 -7.06 7.78 -10.80
C LYS A 233 -7.99 8.05 -9.62
N GLU A 234 -8.12 9.32 -9.24
CA GLU A 234 -9.10 9.80 -8.25
C GLU A 234 -10.34 10.45 -8.91
N SER A 235 -10.49 10.32 -10.24
CA SER A 235 -11.70 10.74 -10.96
C SER A 235 -12.93 9.95 -10.47
N PRO A 236 -14.17 10.43 -10.71
CA PRO A 236 -15.38 9.67 -10.36
C PRO A 236 -15.28 8.22 -10.86
N LEU A 237 -15.68 7.28 -10.01
CA LEU A 237 -15.70 5.86 -10.34
C LEU A 237 -16.67 5.62 -11.50
N ARG A 238 -16.18 4.95 -12.54
CA ARG A 238 -17.04 4.35 -13.57
C ARG A 238 -17.82 3.17 -12.99
N LYS A 239 -18.74 2.63 -13.79
CA LYS A 239 -19.38 1.34 -13.53
C LYS A 239 -18.36 0.20 -13.38
N TYR A 240 -18.59 -0.68 -12.41
CA TYR A 240 -17.87 -1.93 -12.23
C TYR A 240 -18.86 -3.10 -12.27
N SER A 241 -18.47 -4.23 -12.87
CA SER A 241 -19.29 -5.44 -12.99
C SER A 241 -18.43 -6.66 -12.68
N ASN A 242 -18.54 -7.17 -11.46
CA ASN A 242 -17.81 -8.34 -10.94
C ASN A 242 -16.30 -8.30 -11.24
N LYS A 243 -15.68 -7.13 -11.09
CA LYS A 243 -14.26 -6.94 -11.38
C LYS A 243 -13.45 -7.10 -10.11
N THR A 244 -12.44 -7.96 -10.11
CA THR A 244 -11.43 -7.97 -9.05
C THR A 244 -10.51 -6.77 -9.23
N ILE A 245 -10.37 -5.96 -8.17
CA ILE A 245 -9.50 -4.77 -8.17
C ILE A 245 -8.49 -4.84 -7.03
N VAL A 246 -7.31 -4.31 -7.29
CA VAL A 246 -6.25 -4.11 -6.30
C VAL A 246 -6.08 -2.61 -6.10
N LEU A 247 -6.19 -2.16 -4.87
CA LEU A 247 -6.11 -0.77 -4.49
C LEU A 247 -4.91 -0.55 -3.58
N THR A 248 -4.13 0.48 -3.88
CA THR A 248 -2.98 0.88 -3.07
C THR A 248 -3.32 2.16 -2.30
N LEU A 249 -3.10 2.14 -0.99
CA LEU A 249 -3.29 3.31 -0.14
C LEU A 249 -2.30 4.42 -0.55
N PRO A 250 -2.75 5.68 -0.60
CA PRO A 250 -1.93 6.79 -1.09
C PRO A 250 -0.84 7.20 -0.09
N GLY A 251 0.27 7.71 -0.61
CA GLY A 251 1.38 8.22 0.19
C GLY A 251 1.94 7.17 1.14
N GLU A 252 2.02 7.54 2.42
CA GLU A 252 2.49 6.74 3.56
C GLU A 252 1.34 6.13 4.37
N LEU A 253 0.09 6.24 3.89
CA LEU A 253 -1.07 5.72 4.60
C LEU A 253 -0.99 4.19 4.66
N THR A 254 -1.29 3.63 5.82
CA THR A 254 -1.37 2.17 6.02
C THR A 254 -2.76 1.75 6.47
N VAL A 255 -3.04 0.45 6.38
CA VAL A 255 -4.25 -0.16 6.93
C VAL A 255 -4.36 0.04 8.45
N PHE A 256 -3.26 0.32 9.14
CA PHE A 256 -3.24 0.62 10.57
C PHE A 256 -3.76 2.02 10.90
N ASP A 257 -3.77 2.93 9.91
CA ASP A 257 -4.18 4.32 10.07
C ASP A 257 -5.67 4.55 9.78
N ILE A 258 -6.35 3.54 9.21
CA ILE A 258 -7.73 3.60 8.75
C ILE A 258 -8.60 2.59 9.52
N GLY A 259 -9.87 2.94 9.71
CA GLY A 259 -10.88 2.09 10.34
C GLY A 259 -11.90 1.52 9.36
N HIS A 260 -11.93 2.00 8.12
CA HIS A 260 -12.82 1.49 7.08
C HIS A 260 -12.28 1.71 5.65
N PHE A 261 -12.82 0.94 4.73
CA PHE A 261 -12.78 1.15 3.28
C PHE A 261 -14.23 1.26 2.77
N ALA A 262 -14.51 2.22 1.90
CA ALA A 262 -15.86 2.54 1.45
C ALA A 262 -15.93 2.95 -0.02
N VAL A 263 -17.14 2.84 -0.57
CA VAL A 263 -17.56 3.60 -1.74
C VAL A 263 -18.38 4.79 -1.23
N TRP A 264 -17.91 6.00 -1.53
CA TRP A 264 -18.48 7.24 -1.01
C TRP A 264 -18.80 8.20 -2.16
N CYS A 265 -19.98 8.78 -2.16
CA CYS A 265 -20.30 9.88 -3.06
C CYS A 265 -19.90 11.20 -2.39
N GLU A 266 -18.85 11.82 -2.93
CA GLU A 266 -18.31 13.05 -2.35
C GLU A 266 -19.22 14.25 -2.55
N ALA A 267 -19.77 14.42 -3.75
CA ALA A 267 -20.67 15.52 -4.08
C ALA A 267 -21.90 15.62 -3.15
N PHE A 268 -22.42 14.48 -2.71
CA PHE A 268 -23.59 14.41 -1.82
C PHE A 268 -23.26 14.03 -0.37
N THR A 269 -21.99 13.75 -0.07
CA THR A 269 -21.55 13.29 1.26
C THR A 269 -22.30 12.06 1.77
N VAL A 270 -22.54 11.08 0.89
CA VAL A 270 -23.31 9.87 1.22
C VAL A 270 -22.44 8.62 1.12
N ASN A 271 -22.57 7.75 2.12
CA ASN A 271 -21.97 6.42 2.13
C ASN A 271 -22.78 5.47 1.24
N PHE A 272 -22.17 4.89 0.22
CA PHE A 272 -22.82 3.87 -0.59
C PHE A 272 -22.61 2.46 -0.06
N GLY A 273 -21.59 2.24 0.75
CA GLY A 273 -21.27 0.95 1.35
C GLY A 273 -19.85 0.98 1.89
N HIS A 274 -19.60 0.27 2.99
CA HIS A 274 -18.27 0.21 3.59
C HIS A 274 -18.01 -1.12 4.29
N VAL A 275 -16.72 -1.38 4.52
CA VAL A 275 -16.19 -2.49 5.31
C VAL A 275 -15.35 -1.90 6.42
N VAL A 276 -15.56 -2.38 7.64
CA VAL A 276 -14.78 -2.01 8.82
C VAL A 276 -13.47 -2.81 8.83
N LEU A 277 -12.37 -2.11 9.09
CA LEU A 277 -11.03 -2.68 9.24
C LEU A 277 -10.76 -2.87 10.73
N SER A 278 -11.16 -4.02 11.28
CA SER A 278 -10.97 -4.31 12.70
C SER A 278 -9.49 -4.48 13.05
N ARG A 279 -9.03 -3.83 14.13
CA ARG A 279 -7.62 -3.90 14.54
C ARG A 279 -7.14 -5.33 14.83
N SER A 280 -8.03 -6.18 15.33
CA SER A 280 -7.71 -7.59 15.58
C SER A 280 -7.39 -8.35 14.30
N ALA A 281 -8.12 -8.11 13.21
CA ALA A 281 -7.83 -8.72 11.91
C ALA A 281 -6.50 -8.23 11.32
N LEU A 282 -6.12 -6.97 11.59
CA LEU A 282 -4.94 -6.34 11.01
C LEU A 282 -3.65 -6.56 11.81
N THR A 283 -3.70 -7.15 13.01
CA THR A 283 -2.57 -7.14 13.96
C THR A 283 -1.27 -7.74 13.40
N ASN A 284 -1.35 -8.65 12.42
CA ASN A 284 -0.18 -9.33 11.86
C ASN A 284 -0.25 -9.45 10.33
N VAL A 285 -0.58 -8.35 9.63
CA VAL A 285 -0.54 -8.30 8.15
C VAL A 285 0.87 -7.99 7.62
N PRO A 286 1.25 -8.43 6.42
CA PRO A 286 2.58 -8.17 5.86
C PRO A 286 2.90 -6.67 5.75
N PRO A 287 4.17 -6.25 5.90
CA PRO A 287 4.60 -4.92 5.47
C PRO A 287 4.53 -4.83 3.93
N SER A 288 4.30 -3.64 3.38
CA SER A 288 4.38 -3.45 1.92
C SER A 288 5.84 -3.31 1.48
N LEU A 289 6.18 -3.81 0.29
CA LEU A 289 7.55 -3.66 -0.25
C LEU A 289 7.93 -2.19 -0.46
N LYS A 290 6.94 -1.36 -0.85
CA LYS A 290 7.10 0.09 -0.98
C LYS A 290 7.56 0.72 0.34
N MET A 291 6.97 0.33 1.48
CA MET A 291 7.36 0.83 2.80
C MET A 291 8.76 0.38 3.21
N LEU A 292 9.17 -0.82 2.79
CA LEU A 292 10.53 -1.32 3.06
C LEU A 292 11.60 -0.60 2.23
N GLY A 293 11.20 0.19 1.22
CA GLY A 293 12.13 0.82 0.28
C GLY A 293 12.84 -0.16 -0.64
N VAL A 294 12.25 -1.35 -0.85
CA VAL A 294 12.83 -2.44 -1.63
C VAL A 294 11.94 -2.82 -2.80
N SER A 295 12.56 -3.23 -3.91
CA SER A 295 11.85 -3.82 -5.04
C SER A 295 11.62 -5.32 -4.78
N PRO A 296 10.53 -5.91 -5.30
CA PRO A 296 10.39 -7.37 -5.32
C PRO A 296 11.58 -7.99 -6.05
N GLN A 297 12.04 -9.16 -5.60
CA GLN A 297 12.95 -9.97 -6.39
C GLN A 297 12.31 -10.26 -7.76
N VAL A 298 13.10 -10.16 -8.83
CA VAL A 298 12.63 -10.33 -10.21
C VAL A 298 11.89 -11.67 -10.34
N GLY A 299 10.60 -11.63 -10.68
CA GLY A 299 9.74 -12.82 -10.88
C GLY A 299 8.57 -13.00 -9.90
N ILE A 300 8.45 -12.20 -8.84
CA ILE A 300 7.43 -12.40 -7.78
C ILE A 300 6.12 -11.60 -8.01
N GLN A 301 6.01 -10.76 -9.04
CA GLN A 301 4.85 -9.86 -9.18
C GLN A 301 3.51 -10.53 -9.54
N ILE A 302 3.45 -11.82 -9.86
CA ILE A 302 2.21 -12.42 -10.41
C ILE A 302 1.71 -13.62 -9.60
N TYR A 303 2.60 -14.41 -8.97
CA TYR A 303 2.20 -15.69 -8.37
C TYR A 303 1.57 -15.63 -6.98
N SER A 304 1.72 -14.53 -6.23
CA SER A 304 1.25 -14.49 -4.85
C SER A 304 -0.24 -14.16 -4.69
N ILE A 305 -0.92 -13.71 -5.75
CA ILE A 305 -2.37 -13.45 -5.71
C ILE A 305 -3.14 -14.75 -5.99
N ASP A 306 -2.60 -15.62 -6.84
CA ASP A 306 -3.22 -16.90 -7.21
C ASP A 306 -3.20 -17.93 -6.07
N THR A 307 -2.40 -17.73 -5.02
CA THR A 307 -2.34 -18.65 -3.86
C THR A 307 -3.40 -18.36 -2.79
N TYR A 308 -4.22 -17.34 -2.98
CA TYR A 308 -5.35 -17.01 -2.09
C TYR A 308 -6.72 -17.36 -2.70
N PHE A 309 -6.75 -18.04 -3.85
CA PHE A 309 -7.93 -18.59 -4.50
C PHE A 309 -7.93 -20.13 -4.45
#